data_AF-Q1UZQ4-F1
#
_entry.id   AF-Q1UZQ4-F1
#
_cell.length_a   1.000
_cell.length_b   1.000
_cell.length_c   1.000
_cell.angle_alpha   90.00
_cell.angle_beta   90.00
_cell.angle_gamma   90.00
#
_symmetry.space_group_name_H-M   'P 1'
#
loop_
_entity.id
_entity.type
_entity.pdbx_description
1 polymer ?
#
loop_
_entity_poly.entity_id
_entity_poly.type
_entity_poly.pdbx_seq_one_letter_code
_entity_poly.pdbx_strand_id
1 'polypeptide(L)' 'MQILGYILIIFAVADFGSSYAGYNLTSFLGEASRFSPIVIGLIGGALVNLGQKK' A
#
# COMPACT_ATOMS: atom_id res chain seq x y z
N MET A 1 -12.38 2.22 -9.57
CA MET A 1 -11.82 1.94 -8.23
C MET A 1 -10.92 0.70 -8.20
N GLN A 2 -11.24 -0.37 -8.92
CA GLN A 2 -10.39 -1.59 -8.97
C GLN A 2 -8.95 -1.35 -9.41
N ILE A 3 -8.73 -0.68 -10.55
CA ILE A 3 -7.37 -0.41 -11.06
C ILE A 3 -6.54 0.35 -10.02
N LEU A 4 -7.12 1.39 -9.42
CA LEU A 4 -6.49 2.15 -8.34
C LEU A 4 -6.19 1.27 -7.11
N GLY A 5 -7.11 0.40 -6.74
CA GLY A 5 -6.91 -0.56 -5.65
C GLY A 5 -5.73 -1.50 -5.89
N TYR A 6 -5.59 -2.05 -7.11
CA TYR A 6 -4.45 -2.89 -7.47
C TYR A 6 -3.13 -2.11 -7.48
N ILE A 7 -3.12 -0.86 -7.94
CA ILE A 7 -1.94 0.01 -7.88
C ILE A 7 -1.47 0.18 -6.43
N LEU A 8 -2.40 0.45 -5.49
CA LEU A 8 -2.05 0.59 -4.07
C LEU A 8 -1.55 -0.73 -3.46
N ILE A 9 -2.13 -1.87 -3.83
CA ILE A 9 -1.66 -3.18 -3.37
C ILE A 9 -0.23 -3.44 -3.85
N ILE A 10 0.06 -3.17 -5.13
CA ILE A 10 1.42 -3.33 -5.69
C ILE A 10 2.40 -2.42 -4.95
N PHE A 11 2.03 -1.15 -4.71
CA PHE A 11 2.87 -0.23 -3.95
C PHE A 11 3.10 -0.73 -2.52
N ALA A 12 2.08 -1.21 -1.83
CA ALA A 12 2.19 -1.76 -0.48
C ALA A 12 3.15 -2.96 -0.40
N VAL A 13 3.09 -3.86 -1.39
CA VAL A 13 4.01 -5.00 -1.50
C VAL A 13 5.45 -4.51 -1.75
N ALA A 14 5.62 -3.52 -2.63
CA ALA A 14 6.93 -2.95 -2.92
C ALA A 14 7.54 -2.24 -1.69
N ASP A 15 6.76 -1.43 -0.98
CA ASP A 15 7.16 -0.73 0.25
C ASP A 15 7.53 -1.69 1.38
N PHE A 16 6.74 -2.76 1.55
CA PHE A 16 7.06 -3.83 2.49
C PHE A 16 8.36 -4.54 2.10
N GLY A 17 8.50 -4.97 0.84
CA GLY A 17 9.66 -5.70 0.36
C GLY A 17 10.95 -4.86 0.42
N SER A 18 10.87 -3.59 0.04
CA SER A 18 12.02 -2.68 0.08
C SER A 18 12.50 -2.40 1.51
N SER A 19 11.61 -2.47 2.51
CA SER A 19 11.97 -2.28 3.91
C SER A 19 13.00 -3.31 4.41
N TYR A 20 12.94 -4.55 3.92
CA TYR A 20 13.93 -5.59 4.21
C TYR A 20 15.29 -5.31 3.56
N ALA A 21 15.31 -4.55 2.47
CA ALA A 21 16.52 -4.07 1.81
C ALA A 21 17.03 -2.74 2.41
N GLY A 22 16.40 -2.23 3.48
CA GLY A 22 16.79 -0.97 4.14
C GLY A 22 16.24 0.29 3.45
N TYR A 23 15.35 0.15 2.47
CA TYR A 23 14.73 1.28 1.77
C TYR A 23 13.32 1.55 2.28
N ASN A 24 13.05 2.82 2.58
CA ASN A 24 11.75 3.30 3.01
C ASN A 24 11.14 4.21 1.93
N LEU A 25 10.13 3.70 1.19
CA LEU A 25 9.49 4.44 0.11
C LEU A 25 8.53 5.53 0.61
N THR A 26 8.17 5.49 1.89
CA THR A 26 7.25 6.41 2.54
C THR A 26 7.92 7.23 3.65
N SER A 27 9.22 7.48 3.53
CA SER A 27 10.03 8.20 4.54
C SER A 27 9.48 9.59 4.89
N PHE A 28 8.76 10.23 3.97
CA PHE A 28 8.04 11.49 4.19
C PHE A 28 6.95 11.41 5.28
N LEU A 29 6.57 10.20 5.72
CA LEU A 29 5.62 9.97 6.82
C LEU A 29 6.28 9.91 8.21
N GLY A 30 7.61 9.99 8.31
CA GLY A 30 8.33 9.89 9.57
C GLY A 30 8.05 8.56 10.30
N GLU A 31 7.79 8.61 11.60
CA GLU A 31 7.53 7.40 12.41
C GLU A 31 6.33 6.58 11.98
N ALA A 32 5.37 7.18 11.25
CA ALA A 32 4.19 6.49 10.75
C ALA A 32 4.50 5.57 9.57
N SER A 33 5.64 5.78 8.90
CA SER A 33 6.06 5.01 7.73
C SER A 33 6.17 3.50 7.99
N ARG A 34 6.52 3.07 9.21
CA ARG A 34 6.54 1.63 9.56
C ARG A 34 5.19 0.92 9.38
N PHE A 35 4.09 1.68 9.34
CA PHE A 35 2.74 1.17 9.13
C PHE A 35 2.23 1.40 7.71
N SER A 36 2.96 2.11 6.84
CA SER A 36 2.48 2.41 5.50
C SER A 36 2.18 1.18 4.65
N PRO A 37 2.94 0.07 4.69
CA PRO A 37 2.62 -1.07 3.84
C PRO A 37 1.25 -1.67 4.18
N ILE A 38 0.96 -1.83 5.48
CA ILE A 38 -0.33 -2.40 5.90
C ILE A 38 -1.49 -1.43 5.65
N VAL A 39 -1.33 -0.13 5.92
CA VAL A 39 -2.37 0.87 5.70
C VAL A 39 -2.70 1.00 4.21
N ILE A 40 -1.68 1.14 3.36
CA ILE A 40 -1.86 1.27 1.91
C ILE A 40 -2.44 -0.02 1.33
N GLY A 41 -1.98 -1.18 1.78
CA GLY A 41 -2.50 -2.48 1.37
C GLY A 41 -3.98 -2.65 1.71
N LEU A 42 -4.40 -2.27 2.93
CA LEU A 42 -5.80 -2.32 3.36
C LEU A 42 -6.69 -1.37 2.54
N ILE A 43 -6.25 -0.14 2.29
CA ILE A 43 -6.97 0.82 1.43
C ILE A 43 -7.09 0.25 0.00
N GLY A 44 -6.01 -0.30 -0.54
CA GLY A 44 -6.00 -0.94 -1.85
C GLY A 44 -7.00 -2.09 -1.94
N GLY A 45 -6.98 -3.01 -0.97
CA GLY A 45 -7.93 -4.12 -0.87
C GLY A 45 -9.38 -3.66 -0.77
N ALA A 46 -9.65 -2.60 0.01
CA ALA A 46 -10.98 -2.01 0.12
C ALA A 46 -11.45 -1.42 -1.23
N LEU A 47 -10.58 -0.72 -1.96
CA LEU A 47 -10.91 -0.12 -3.27
C LEU A 47 -11.14 -1.17 -4.37
N VAL A 48 -10.41 -2.30 -4.34
CA VAL A 48 -10.69 -3.45 -5.22
C VAL A 48 -12.09 -3.99 -4.95
N ASN A 49 -12.41 -4.27 -3.69
CA ASN A 49 -13.73 -4.79 -3.28
C ASN A 49 -14.87 -3.84 -3.66
N LEU A 50 -14.72 -2.54 -3.40
CA LEU A 50 -15.72 -1.52 -3.75
C LEU A 50 -15.94 -1.42 -5.26
N GLY A 51 -14.89 -1.61 -6.06
CA GLY A 51 -15.03 -1.60 -7.51
C GLY A 51 -15.56 -2.92 -8.10
N GLN A 52 -15.50 -4.05 -7.37
CA GLN A 52 -16.12 -5.33 -7.77
C GLN A 52 -17.63 -5.37 -7.51
N LYS A 53 -18.12 -4.64 -6.50
CA LYS A 53 -19.55 -4.55 -6.19
C LYS A 53 -20.34 -3.59 -7.10
N LYS A 54 -19.77 -3.20 -8.24
CA LYS A 54 -20.37 -2.29 -9.22
C LYS A 54 -20.80 -3.06 -10.45
#